data_AF-A0A9E1SZI6-F1
#
_entry.id   AF-A0A9E1SZI6-F1
#
_cell.length_a   1.000
_cell.length_b   1.000
_cell.length_c   1.000
_cell.angle_alpha   90.00
_cell.angle_beta   90.00
_cell.angle_gamma   90.00
#
_symmetry.space_group_name_H-M   'P 1'
#
loop_
_entity.id
_entity.type
_entity.pdbx_description
1 polymer ?
#
loop_
_entity_poly.entity_id
_entity_poly.type
_entity_poly.pdbx_seq_one_letter_code
_entity_poly.pdbx_strand_id
1 'polypeptide(L)'
;MSKNSIEKLPTYLAIPPLKKDSMAGKGPFKASIDIQKDLGFPGEKIDNWQQVAINKIAETKSKYRSVQVFLDSCMKCGVCTDKCHYYLGTADPKNMPVARQDLFRSVYRRHFTFAGKYFPKLVGAKEFDEDMLDDWYNYFHQCSQCRRCAVFCPIGIDTAEISMAAREVMNAIGVGQKYPNQILGKINKIGNNLGMPEPALRDTLADLEEEIEEETGVNVKLPLDIKNSEVLMVTPSADFFAEPHIDGLIGYAKVFHQSGVSWTLSSYASEAANFGMFIGNYDVMRQGALRIRKAALDLNVKRVVVGECGHAWRVAYSFWNTLTGLGSGGSDEYSLKLQNQLDSNYPQPQHMIEFTYDLIQRDK
;
A
#
# COMPACT_ATOMS: atom_id res chain seq x y z
N MET A 1 -32.53 25.75 -21.86
CA MET A 1 -31.69 24.89 -21.00
C MET A 1 -30.25 25.15 -21.38
N SER A 2 -29.50 25.84 -20.51
CA SER A 2 -28.14 26.29 -20.82
C SER A 2 -27.19 25.11 -20.96
N LYS A 3 -26.41 25.12 -22.05
CA LYS A 3 -25.24 24.27 -22.29
C LYS A 3 -24.45 24.07 -20.99
N ASN A 4 -24.20 22.82 -20.63
CA ASN A 4 -23.29 22.40 -19.57
C ASN A 4 -21.97 23.19 -19.62
N SER A 5 -21.89 24.28 -18.85
CA SER A 5 -20.63 24.98 -18.63
C SER A 5 -19.85 24.15 -17.64
N ILE A 6 -19.02 23.23 -18.16
CA ILE A 6 -18.03 22.54 -17.33
C ILE A 6 -17.24 23.62 -16.61
N GLU A 7 -17.32 23.65 -15.29
CA GLU A 7 -16.61 24.61 -14.47
C GLU A 7 -15.11 24.44 -14.75
N LYS A 8 -14.49 25.46 -15.35
CA LYS A 8 -13.06 25.43 -15.61
C LYS A 8 -12.34 25.58 -14.28
N LEU A 9 -11.95 24.45 -13.71
CA LEU A 9 -11.11 24.43 -12.52
C LEU A 9 -9.82 25.22 -12.80
N PRO A 10 -9.32 26.00 -11.83
CA PRO A 10 -8.07 26.72 -11.99
C PRO A 10 -6.93 25.74 -12.26
N THR A 11 -6.07 26.08 -13.22
CA THR A 11 -4.95 25.23 -13.66
C THR A 11 -3.88 25.08 -12.57
N TYR A 12 -3.85 25.98 -11.59
CA TYR A 12 -2.87 25.99 -10.51
C TYR A 12 -3.56 25.91 -9.15
N LEU A 13 -3.07 25.01 -8.31
CA LEU A 13 -3.48 24.91 -6.91
C LEU A 13 -2.89 26.10 -6.15
N ALA A 14 -3.74 26.87 -5.48
CA ALA A 14 -3.28 27.89 -4.55
C ALA A 14 -2.59 27.23 -3.35
N ILE A 15 -1.35 27.60 -3.08
CA ILE A 15 -0.61 27.13 -1.92
C ILE A 15 -1.18 27.84 -0.68
N PRO A 16 -1.69 27.13 0.34
CA PRO A 16 -2.24 27.78 1.50
C PRO A 16 -1.15 28.48 2.33
N PRO A 17 -1.46 29.60 3.02
CA PRO A 17 -0.55 30.20 3.98
C PRO A 17 -0.33 29.25 5.16
N LEU A 18 0.88 29.25 5.73
CA LEU A 18 1.23 28.33 6.82
C LEU A 18 0.35 28.54 8.04
N LYS A 19 -0.22 27.44 8.54
CA LYS A 19 -0.93 27.39 9.82
C LYS A 19 -0.26 26.36 10.71
N LYS A 20 0.73 26.80 11.47
CA LYS A 20 1.50 25.94 12.37
C LYS A 20 0.57 25.27 13.38
N ASP A 21 0.81 23.98 13.63
CA ASP A 21 0.13 23.18 14.65
C ASP A 21 -1.39 23.03 14.41
N SER A 22 -1.87 23.26 13.17
CA SER A 22 -3.28 23.04 12.80
C SER A 22 -3.70 21.59 12.89
N MET A 23 -2.73 20.67 12.83
CA MET A 23 -2.93 19.23 13.00
C MET A 23 -2.32 18.70 14.30
N ALA A 24 -2.00 19.55 15.27
CA ALA A 24 -1.55 19.09 16.58
C ALA A 24 -2.65 18.24 17.25
N GLY A 25 -2.28 17.06 17.72
CA GLY A 25 -3.22 16.12 18.32
C GLY A 25 -2.58 14.77 18.63
N LYS A 26 -3.39 13.84 19.15
CA LYS A 26 -2.94 12.51 19.58
C LYS A 26 -2.76 11.50 18.42
N GLY A 27 -2.93 11.95 17.18
CA GLY A 27 -2.92 11.08 16.00
C GLY A 27 -4.14 10.16 15.91
N PRO A 28 -4.08 9.11 15.07
CA PRO A 28 -5.16 8.13 14.94
C PRO A 28 -5.30 7.24 16.19
N PHE A 29 -6.34 6.40 16.22
CA PHE A 29 -6.49 5.41 17.30
C PHE A 29 -5.32 4.42 17.32
N LYS A 30 -4.75 4.18 18.52
CA LYS A 30 -3.72 3.16 18.78
C LYS A 30 -4.34 1.76 18.77
N ALA A 31 -3.58 0.78 18.28
CA ALA A 31 -3.98 -0.62 18.30
C ALA A 31 -4.09 -1.14 19.75
N SER A 32 -5.03 -2.07 19.99
CA SER A 32 -5.14 -2.73 21.29
C SER A 32 -4.02 -3.77 21.47
N ILE A 33 -3.85 -4.24 22.71
CA ILE A 33 -2.89 -5.30 23.09
C ILE A 33 -3.04 -6.52 22.19
N ASP A 34 -4.28 -6.99 21.99
CA ASP A 34 -4.55 -8.20 21.21
C ASP A 34 -4.22 -8.01 19.73
N ILE A 35 -4.57 -6.85 19.15
CA ILE A 35 -4.27 -6.52 17.75
C ILE A 35 -2.76 -6.47 17.50
N GLN A 36 -2.00 -5.91 18.43
CA GLN A 36 -0.54 -5.83 18.34
C GLN A 36 0.10 -7.23 18.40
N LYS A 37 -0.33 -8.05 19.38
CA LYS A 37 0.17 -9.42 19.58
C LYS A 37 -0.14 -10.33 18.40
N ASP A 38 -1.31 -10.19 17.79
CA ASP A 38 -1.71 -10.94 16.59
C ASP A 38 -0.73 -10.74 15.41
N LEU A 39 0.01 -9.62 15.38
CA LEU A 39 1.03 -9.31 14.38
C LEU A 39 2.47 -9.52 14.86
N GLY A 40 2.65 -10.04 16.08
CA GLY A 40 3.98 -10.25 16.68
C GLY A 40 4.65 -8.98 17.21
N PHE A 41 3.90 -7.88 17.37
CA PHE A 41 4.41 -6.65 18.00
C PHE A 41 4.19 -6.67 19.52
N PRO A 42 4.95 -5.86 20.29
CA PRO A 42 4.65 -5.64 21.70
C PRO A 42 3.22 -5.13 21.90
N GLY A 43 2.51 -5.68 22.89
CA GLY A 43 1.12 -5.33 23.18
C GLY A 43 0.92 -3.88 23.59
N GLU A 44 1.90 -3.31 24.30
CA GLU A 44 1.93 -1.92 24.75
C GLU A 44 3.31 -1.32 24.52
N LYS A 45 3.43 -0.01 24.73
CA LYS A 45 4.72 0.68 24.65
C LYS A 45 5.68 0.10 25.69
N ILE A 46 6.80 -0.43 25.23
CA ILE A 46 7.80 -1.06 26.11
C ILE A 46 8.63 -0.02 26.90
N ASP A 47 9.11 -0.38 28.09
CA ASP A 47 9.82 0.57 28.97
C ASP A 47 11.12 1.10 28.35
N ASN A 48 11.89 0.23 27.69
CA ASN A 48 13.13 0.59 27.01
C ASN A 48 12.92 1.03 25.54
N TRP A 49 11.75 1.62 25.22
CA TRP A 49 11.34 1.90 23.86
C TRP A 49 12.35 2.74 23.08
N GLN A 50 13.01 3.72 23.70
CA GLN A 50 13.97 4.59 23.00
C GLN A 50 15.13 3.76 22.42
N GLN A 51 15.69 2.85 23.21
CA GLN A 51 16.79 2.00 22.79
C GLN A 51 16.33 1.05 21.67
N VAL A 52 15.15 0.44 21.81
CA VAL A 52 14.60 -0.46 20.79
C VAL A 52 14.26 0.28 19.51
N ALA A 53 13.70 1.48 19.58
CA ALA A 53 13.42 2.34 18.44
C ALA A 53 14.69 2.73 17.70
N ILE A 54 15.73 3.17 18.41
CA ILE A 54 17.03 3.51 17.81
C ILE A 54 17.65 2.27 17.14
N ASN A 55 17.62 1.11 17.81
CA ASN A 55 18.09 -0.15 17.22
C ASN A 55 17.30 -0.50 15.96
N LYS A 56 15.98 -0.32 15.96
CA LYS A 56 15.14 -0.57 14.80
C LYS A 56 15.40 0.42 13.66
N ILE A 57 15.71 1.69 13.94
CA ILE A 57 16.17 2.66 12.92
C ILE A 57 17.50 2.17 12.31
N ALA A 58 18.42 1.65 13.13
CA ALA A 58 19.71 1.12 12.68
C ALA A 58 19.54 -0.08 11.73
N GLU A 59 18.64 -1.00 12.08
CA GLU A 59 18.25 -2.14 11.24
C GLU A 59 17.62 -1.65 9.93
N THR A 60 16.61 -0.77 10.01
CA THR A 60 15.83 -0.29 8.87
C THR A 60 16.71 0.43 7.85
N LYS A 61 17.61 1.32 8.30
CA LYS A 61 18.55 2.03 7.39
C LYS A 61 19.57 1.08 6.74
N SER A 62 19.91 -0.01 7.40
CA SER A 62 20.89 -0.99 6.91
C SER A 62 20.24 -1.96 5.93
N LYS A 63 19.01 -2.41 6.23
CA LYS A 63 18.22 -3.33 5.41
C LYS A 63 17.71 -2.64 4.15
N TYR A 64 17.23 -1.39 4.27
CA TYR A 64 16.69 -0.60 3.16
C TYR A 64 17.60 0.61 2.88
N ARG A 65 18.50 0.45 1.90
CA ARG A 65 19.46 1.50 1.50
C ARG A 65 18.76 2.83 1.15
N SER A 66 17.56 2.76 0.59
CA SER A 66 16.74 3.93 0.23
C SER A 66 16.51 4.85 1.44
N VAL A 67 16.22 4.31 2.62
CA VAL A 67 15.98 5.10 3.83
C VAL A 67 17.20 5.96 4.17
N GLN A 68 18.40 5.38 4.19
CA GLN A 68 19.62 6.15 4.45
C GLN A 68 19.88 7.19 3.33
N VAL A 69 19.85 6.77 2.08
CA VAL A 69 20.14 7.64 0.93
C VAL A 69 19.19 8.84 0.89
N PHE A 70 17.89 8.62 1.13
CA PHE A 70 16.90 9.69 1.13
C PHE A 70 17.10 10.68 2.28
N LEU A 71 17.47 10.21 3.46
CA LEU A 71 17.75 11.06 4.62
C LEU A 71 19.02 11.91 4.44
N ASP A 72 20.05 11.33 3.81
CA ASP A 72 21.34 11.99 3.57
C ASP A 72 21.28 12.98 2.39
N SER A 73 20.56 12.63 1.32
CA SER A 73 20.57 13.39 0.06
C SER A 73 19.59 14.57 0.04
N CYS A 74 18.61 14.62 0.96
CA CYS A 74 17.59 15.66 0.97
C CYS A 74 18.19 17.06 1.20
N MET A 75 18.13 17.90 0.17
CA MET A 75 18.61 19.29 0.21
C MET A 75 17.59 20.29 0.79
N LYS A 76 16.43 19.80 1.24
CA LYS A 76 15.31 20.61 1.75
C LYS A 76 14.81 21.73 0.82
N CYS A 77 14.81 21.49 -0.49
CA CYS A 77 14.36 22.50 -1.47
C CYS A 77 12.86 22.84 -1.41
N GLY A 78 12.03 22.00 -0.79
CA GLY A 78 10.59 22.25 -0.63
C GLY A 78 9.73 21.96 -1.86
N VAL A 79 10.29 21.46 -2.97
CA VAL A 79 9.54 21.14 -4.21
C VAL A 79 8.40 20.13 -3.98
N CYS A 80 8.52 19.29 -2.96
CA CYS A 80 7.48 18.32 -2.59
C CYS A 80 6.32 18.92 -1.77
N THR A 81 6.43 20.15 -1.27
CA THR A 81 5.50 20.76 -0.31
C THR A 81 4.08 20.90 -0.88
N ASP A 82 3.93 21.64 -1.97
CA ASP A 82 2.63 21.92 -2.61
C ASP A 82 2.05 20.72 -3.38
N LYS A 83 2.77 19.58 -3.38
CA LYS A 83 2.32 18.33 -3.98
C LYS A 83 1.63 17.42 -2.98
N CYS A 84 1.76 17.68 -1.67
CA CYS A 84 1.13 16.86 -0.65
C CYS A 84 -0.31 17.32 -0.38
N HIS A 85 -1.28 16.45 -0.65
CA HIS A 85 -2.70 16.72 -0.36
C HIS A 85 -2.95 17.07 1.11
N TYR A 86 -2.21 16.44 2.03
CA TYR A 86 -2.34 16.71 3.47
C TYR A 86 -1.78 18.08 3.84
N TYR A 87 -0.66 18.50 3.25
CA TYR A 87 -0.21 19.87 3.45
C TYR A 87 -1.22 20.88 2.88
N LEU A 88 -1.71 20.65 1.65
CA LEU A 88 -2.70 21.54 1.02
C LEU A 88 -4.00 21.63 1.82
N GLY A 89 -4.47 20.52 2.40
CA GLY A 89 -5.71 20.50 3.17
C GLY A 89 -5.57 21.05 4.60
N THR A 90 -4.39 20.99 5.20
CA THR A 90 -4.18 21.33 6.62
C THR A 90 -3.43 22.63 6.83
N ALA A 91 -2.62 23.03 5.84
CA ALA A 91 -1.62 24.08 5.92
C ALA A 91 -0.58 23.91 7.05
N ASP A 92 -0.50 22.72 7.66
CA ASP A 92 0.47 22.43 8.72
C ASP A 92 1.87 22.20 8.11
N PRO A 93 2.90 22.97 8.50
CA PRO A 93 4.25 22.75 8.04
C PRO A 93 4.76 21.32 8.24
N LYS A 94 4.38 20.63 9.33
CA LYS A 94 4.82 19.24 9.58
C LYS A 94 4.18 18.22 8.62
N ASN A 95 3.17 18.62 7.84
CA ASN A 95 2.62 17.82 6.75
C ASN A 95 3.32 18.02 5.41
N MET A 96 4.18 19.04 5.26
CA MET A 96 5.06 19.13 4.10
C MET A 96 5.95 17.89 4.06
N PRO A 97 6.12 17.19 2.92
CA PRO A 97 6.89 15.94 2.90
C PRO A 97 8.34 16.12 3.38
N VAL A 98 8.97 17.25 3.06
CA VAL A 98 10.30 17.61 3.54
C VAL A 98 10.35 17.77 5.07
N ALA A 99 9.36 18.45 5.67
CA ALA A 99 9.33 18.70 7.10
C ALA A 99 8.88 17.46 7.90
N ARG A 100 7.98 16.65 7.34
CA ARG A 100 7.64 15.34 7.90
C ARG A 100 8.86 14.43 7.92
N GLN A 101 9.61 14.38 6.81
CA GLN A 101 10.88 13.64 6.75
C GLN A 101 11.90 14.19 7.76
N ASP A 102 11.87 15.49 8.07
CA ASP A 102 12.74 16.11 9.07
C ASP A 102 12.53 15.55 10.49
N LEU A 103 11.32 15.13 10.85
CA LEU A 103 11.05 14.46 12.14
C LEU A 103 11.90 13.19 12.28
N PHE A 104 11.96 12.37 11.22
CA PHE A 104 12.83 11.20 11.18
C PHE A 104 14.30 11.59 11.13
N ARG A 105 14.62 12.51 10.22
CA ARG A 105 16.00 12.89 9.90
C ARG A 105 16.73 13.54 11.08
N SER A 106 16.04 14.28 11.97
CA SER A 106 16.67 14.86 13.16
C SER A 106 17.14 13.79 14.14
N VAL A 107 16.32 12.74 14.35
CA VAL A 107 16.67 11.58 15.18
C VAL A 107 17.78 10.78 14.50
N TYR A 108 17.64 10.51 13.20
CA TYR A 108 18.67 9.81 12.43
C TYR A 108 20.04 10.51 12.54
N ARG A 109 20.08 11.84 12.35
CA ARG A 109 21.31 12.62 12.48
C ARG A 109 21.92 12.49 13.87
N ARG A 110 21.08 12.58 14.92
CA ARG A 110 21.53 12.52 16.31
C ARG A 110 22.31 11.25 16.63
N HIS A 111 21.82 10.11 16.16
CA HIS A 111 22.37 8.81 16.56
C HIS A 111 23.31 8.17 15.53
N PHE A 112 23.22 8.54 14.23
CA PHE A 112 23.93 7.83 13.16
C PHE A 112 24.89 8.68 12.33
N THR A 113 25.02 9.97 12.62
CA THR A 113 25.97 10.84 11.91
C THR A 113 27.00 11.43 12.86
N PHE A 114 28.23 11.60 12.39
CA PHE A 114 29.30 12.23 13.17
C PHE A 114 28.89 13.64 13.63
N ALA A 115 28.43 14.48 12.70
CA ALA A 115 28.03 15.86 13.00
C ALA A 115 26.84 15.92 13.97
N GLY A 116 25.84 15.05 13.86
CA GLY A 116 24.71 15.06 14.80
C GLY A 116 25.06 14.54 16.19
N LYS A 117 26.06 13.67 16.32
CA LYS A 117 26.56 13.20 17.62
C LYS A 117 27.32 14.28 18.37
N TYR A 118 28.24 14.98 17.70
CA TYR A 118 29.15 15.94 18.34
C TYR A 118 28.70 17.41 18.24
N PHE A 119 27.94 17.77 17.21
CA PHE A 119 27.50 19.15 16.95
C PHE A 119 25.98 19.22 16.64
N PRO A 120 25.11 18.70 17.53
CA PRO A 120 23.70 18.49 17.23
C PRO A 120 22.95 19.76 16.80
N LYS A 121 23.25 20.91 17.42
CA LYS A 121 22.62 22.19 17.09
C LYS A 121 22.91 22.66 15.66
N LEU A 122 24.10 22.38 15.12
CA LEU A 122 24.51 22.80 13.78
C LEU A 122 23.70 22.11 12.68
N VAL A 123 23.36 20.84 12.89
CA VAL A 123 22.67 20.01 11.89
C VAL A 123 21.19 19.76 12.22
N GLY A 124 20.66 20.43 13.27
CA GLY A 124 19.29 20.24 13.73
C GLY A 124 18.99 18.82 14.20
N ALA A 125 19.99 18.13 14.76
CA ALA A 125 19.81 16.81 15.35
C ALA A 125 19.09 16.90 16.70
N LYS A 126 18.17 15.97 16.95
CA LYS A 126 17.33 15.92 18.15
C LYS A 126 17.29 14.51 18.71
N GLU A 127 17.16 14.39 20.03
CA GLU A 127 16.91 13.11 20.68
C GLU A 127 15.54 12.55 20.25
N PHE A 128 15.36 11.23 20.42
CA PHE A 128 14.06 10.60 20.25
C PHE A 128 13.32 10.55 21.59
N ASP A 129 12.78 11.69 22.02
CA ASP A 129 11.97 11.81 23.24
C ASP A 129 10.47 11.55 22.99
N GLU A 130 9.67 11.60 24.07
CA GLU A 130 8.22 11.35 24.01
C GLU A 130 7.50 12.35 23.09
N ASP A 131 7.89 13.64 23.12
CA ASP A 131 7.30 14.67 22.25
C ASP A 131 7.58 14.36 20.77
N MET A 132 8.81 13.94 20.44
CA MET A 132 9.16 13.50 19.10
C MET A 132 8.39 12.23 18.69
N LEU A 133 8.19 11.28 19.60
CA LEU A 133 7.39 10.08 19.35
C LEU A 133 5.92 10.42 19.07
N ASP A 134 5.34 11.35 19.83
CA ASP A 134 3.98 11.82 19.60
C ASP A 134 3.85 12.56 18.26
N ASP A 135 4.84 13.39 17.91
CA ASP A 135 4.92 14.02 16.58
C ASP A 135 5.03 12.96 15.46
N TRP A 136 5.89 11.95 15.63
CA TRP A 136 6.00 10.85 14.67
C TRP A 136 4.66 10.14 14.52
N TYR A 137 4.02 9.78 15.63
CA TYR A 137 2.76 9.06 15.63
C TYR A 137 1.66 9.87 14.94
N ASN A 138 1.57 11.17 15.21
CA ASN A 138 0.59 12.02 14.58
C ASN A 138 0.87 12.23 13.08
N TYR A 139 2.06 12.72 12.73
CA TYR A 139 2.33 13.19 11.37
C TYR A 139 2.70 12.09 10.38
N PHE A 140 3.36 11.00 10.80
CA PHE A 140 3.64 9.90 9.88
C PHE A 140 2.38 9.13 9.52
N HIS A 141 1.36 9.04 10.39
CA HIS A 141 0.08 8.40 10.04
C HIS A 141 -0.86 9.27 9.20
N GLN A 142 -0.56 10.57 9.03
CA GLN A 142 -1.26 11.43 8.08
C GLN A 142 -0.79 11.22 6.63
N CYS A 143 0.35 10.58 6.39
CA CYS A 143 0.84 10.30 5.03
C CYS A 143 0.00 9.20 4.34
N SER A 144 -0.66 9.47 3.21
CA SER A 144 -1.33 8.40 2.44
C SER A 144 -0.38 7.46 1.70
N GLN A 145 0.93 7.74 1.72
CA GLN A 145 1.93 7.03 0.91
C GLN A 145 1.65 7.06 -0.61
N CYS A 146 0.93 8.08 -1.11
CA CYS A 146 0.63 8.27 -2.54
C CYS A 146 1.85 8.58 -3.44
N ARG A 147 3.03 8.81 -2.85
CA ARG A 147 4.30 9.08 -3.55
C ARG A 147 4.31 10.26 -4.52
N ARG A 148 3.29 11.14 -4.49
CA ARG A 148 3.32 12.37 -5.30
C ARG A 148 4.58 13.20 -5.00
N CYS A 149 5.04 13.22 -3.74
CA CYS A 149 6.33 13.79 -3.36
C CYS A 149 7.54 13.19 -4.10
N ALA A 150 7.54 11.89 -4.37
CA ALA A 150 8.62 11.20 -5.07
C ALA A 150 8.69 11.58 -6.55
N VAL A 151 7.54 11.67 -7.20
CA VAL A 151 7.42 12.06 -8.62
C VAL A 151 8.00 13.45 -8.87
N PHE A 152 7.78 14.38 -7.95
CA PHE A 152 8.23 15.77 -8.08
C PHE A 152 9.60 16.04 -7.43
N CYS A 153 10.19 15.09 -6.71
CA CYS A 153 11.50 15.30 -6.13
C CYS A 153 12.58 15.30 -7.23
N PRO A 154 13.39 16.37 -7.38
CA PRO A 154 14.39 16.44 -8.46
C PRO A 154 15.51 15.41 -8.34
N ILE A 155 15.66 14.80 -7.17
CA ILE A 155 16.66 13.75 -6.90
C ILE A 155 16.00 12.41 -6.50
N GLY A 156 14.71 12.24 -6.76
CA GLY A 156 14.01 10.96 -6.62
C GLY A 156 13.76 10.48 -5.19
N ILE A 157 13.75 11.38 -4.18
CA ILE A 157 13.47 10.99 -2.80
C ILE A 157 12.00 10.61 -2.63
N ASP A 158 11.77 9.36 -2.20
CA ASP A 158 10.45 8.87 -1.84
C ASP A 158 10.18 8.97 -0.33
N THR A 159 9.48 10.04 0.07
CA THR A 159 9.14 10.23 1.49
C THR A 159 8.08 9.24 1.99
N ALA A 160 7.42 8.49 1.10
CA ALA A 160 6.51 7.42 1.50
C ALA A 160 7.29 6.29 2.17
N GLU A 161 8.47 5.95 1.67
CA GLU A 161 9.36 4.94 2.29
C GLU A 161 9.89 5.41 3.65
N ILE A 162 10.17 6.70 3.84
CA ILE A 162 10.50 7.24 5.16
C ILE A 162 9.31 7.13 6.11
N SER A 163 8.09 7.36 5.61
CA SER A 163 6.88 7.18 6.42
C SER A 163 6.65 5.71 6.77
N MET A 164 6.92 4.78 5.85
CA MET A 164 6.92 3.33 6.13
C MET A 164 7.92 3.00 7.24
N ALA A 165 9.18 3.42 7.11
CA ALA A 165 10.22 3.20 8.10
C ALA A 165 9.84 3.74 9.49
N ALA A 166 9.30 4.96 9.56
CA ALA A 166 8.84 5.55 10.82
C ALA A 166 7.75 4.71 11.50
N ARG A 167 6.78 4.22 10.71
CA ARG A 167 5.69 3.37 11.22
C ARG A 167 6.19 1.99 11.64
N GLU A 168 7.15 1.41 10.93
CA GLU A 168 7.77 0.14 11.32
C GLU A 168 8.48 0.27 12.68
N VAL A 169 9.23 1.36 12.88
CA VAL A 169 9.88 1.68 14.16
C VAL A 169 8.86 1.81 15.30
N MET A 170 7.76 2.54 15.07
CA MET A 170 6.71 2.71 16.08
C MET A 170 5.99 1.39 16.41
N ASN A 171 5.72 0.53 15.40
CA ASN A 171 5.14 -0.79 15.65
C ASN A 171 6.09 -1.67 16.49
N ALA A 172 7.40 -1.65 16.21
CA ALA A 172 8.40 -2.44 16.92
C ALA A 172 8.50 -2.11 18.43
N ILE A 173 8.09 -0.91 18.84
CA ILE A 173 8.06 -0.50 20.25
C ILE A 173 6.66 -0.58 20.88
N GLY A 174 5.67 -1.16 20.19
CA GLY A 174 4.32 -1.33 20.70
C GLY A 174 3.39 -0.13 20.48
N VAL A 175 3.71 0.77 19.55
CA VAL A 175 2.91 1.97 19.23
C VAL A 175 2.35 1.88 17.79
N GLY A 176 1.48 0.89 17.56
CA GLY A 176 0.84 0.66 16.27
C GLY A 176 -0.47 1.45 16.04
N GLN A 177 -0.88 1.59 14.78
CA GLN A 177 -2.17 2.18 14.40
C GLN A 177 -3.26 1.10 14.37
N LYS A 178 -4.41 1.37 14.99
CA LYS A 178 -5.52 0.41 15.13
C LYS A 178 -5.99 -0.17 13.80
N TYR A 179 -6.38 0.70 12.87
CA TYR A 179 -7.09 0.29 11.65
C TYR A 179 -6.28 -0.67 10.77
N PRO A 180 -5.05 -0.34 10.31
CA PRO A 180 -4.29 -1.27 9.48
C PRO A 180 -3.87 -2.54 10.24
N ASN A 181 -3.53 -2.44 11.53
CA ASN A 181 -3.11 -3.61 12.31
C ASN A 181 -4.28 -4.59 12.50
N GLN A 182 -5.49 -4.08 12.75
CA GLN A 182 -6.70 -4.91 12.89
C GLN A 182 -7.02 -5.67 11.61
N ILE A 183 -6.88 -5.00 10.45
CA ILE A 183 -7.11 -5.61 9.14
C ILE A 183 -6.12 -6.75 8.86
N LEU A 184 -4.84 -6.53 9.18
CA LEU A 184 -3.80 -7.51 8.93
C LEU A 184 -4.01 -8.81 9.73
N GLY A 185 -4.51 -8.71 10.97
CA GLY A 185 -4.90 -9.88 11.76
C GLY A 185 -6.00 -10.72 11.07
N LYS A 186 -6.96 -10.09 10.39
CA LYS A 186 -8.00 -10.78 9.62
C LYS A 186 -7.46 -11.41 8.35
N ILE A 187 -6.62 -10.69 7.58
CA ILE A 187 -6.00 -11.22 6.35
C ILE A 187 -5.22 -12.49 6.66
N ASN A 188 -4.46 -12.51 7.76
CA ASN A 188 -3.68 -13.68 8.17
C ASN A 188 -4.54 -14.89 8.56
N LYS A 189 -5.76 -14.67 9.06
CA LYS A 189 -6.68 -15.72 9.53
C LYS A 189 -7.62 -16.23 8.42
N ILE A 190 -8.15 -15.33 7.60
CA ILE A 190 -9.27 -15.60 6.66
C ILE A 190 -8.87 -15.40 5.20
N GLY A 191 -7.82 -14.60 4.91
CA GLY A 191 -7.34 -14.36 3.54
C GLY A 191 -7.83 -13.06 2.89
N ASN A 192 -8.72 -12.31 3.54
CA ASN A 192 -9.15 -10.96 3.13
C ASN A 192 -9.37 -10.02 4.34
N ASN A 193 -9.38 -8.70 4.09
CA ASN A 193 -9.52 -7.67 5.15
C ASN A 193 -10.91 -7.63 5.82
N LEU A 194 -11.95 -8.15 5.18
CA LEU A 194 -13.33 -8.14 5.69
C LEU A 194 -13.53 -9.23 6.71
N GLY A 195 -12.85 -10.36 6.51
CA GLY A 195 -13.16 -11.62 7.16
C GLY A 195 -14.31 -12.34 6.48
N MET A 196 -14.49 -12.17 5.17
CA MET A 196 -15.50 -12.86 4.37
C MET A 196 -15.07 -14.31 4.14
N PRO A 197 -15.81 -15.32 4.62
CA PRO A 197 -15.49 -16.72 4.37
C PRO A 197 -15.90 -17.14 2.96
N GLU A 198 -15.34 -18.24 2.46
CA GLU A 198 -15.61 -18.73 1.09
C GLU A 198 -17.11 -18.88 0.77
N PRO A 199 -17.98 -19.45 1.62
CA PRO A 199 -19.40 -19.59 1.29
C PRO A 199 -20.08 -18.24 1.05
N ALA A 200 -19.73 -17.21 1.84
CA ALA A 200 -20.30 -15.87 1.68
C ALA A 200 -19.79 -15.20 0.39
N LEU A 201 -18.51 -15.40 0.04
CA LEU A 201 -17.98 -14.93 -1.25
C LEU A 201 -18.71 -15.61 -2.41
N ARG A 202 -18.91 -16.93 -2.36
CA ARG A 202 -19.60 -17.68 -3.42
C ARG A 202 -21.04 -17.21 -3.62
N ASP A 203 -21.76 -16.98 -2.53
CA ASP A 203 -23.13 -16.45 -2.53
C ASP A 203 -23.18 -15.06 -3.19
N THR A 204 -22.31 -14.15 -2.75
CA THR A 204 -22.15 -12.82 -3.33
C THR A 204 -21.92 -12.88 -4.85
N LEU A 205 -21.02 -13.74 -5.31
CA LEU A 205 -20.73 -13.85 -6.75
C LEU A 205 -21.93 -14.39 -7.53
N ALA A 206 -22.73 -15.29 -6.96
CA ALA A 206 -23.94 -15.82 -7.59
C ALA A 206 -25.02 -14.75 -7.70
N ASP A 207 -25.25 -13.97 -6.64
CA ASP A 207 -26.20 -12.85 -6.65
C ASP A 207 -25.83 -11.83 -7.75
N LEU A 208 -24.54 -11.49 -7.86
CA LEU A 208 -24.05 -10.58 -8.90
C LEU A 208 -24.19 -11.15 -10.32
N GLU A 209 -24.06 -12.47 -10.51
CA GLU A 209 -24.34 -13.09 -11.82
C GLU A 209 -25.81 -12.91 -12.21
N GLU A 210 -26.73 -13.12 -11.26
CA GLU A 210 -28.17 -12.94 -11.46
C GLU A 210 -28.51 -11.48 -11.78
N GLU A 211 -28.00 -10.53 -11.00
CA GLU A 211 -28.21 -9.09 -11.24
C GLU A 211 -27.72 -8.66 -12.63
N ILE A 212 -26.54 -9.12 -13.06
CA ILE A 212 -26.03 -8.80 -14.40
C ILE A 212 -26.95 -9.36 -15.50
N GLU A 213 -27.44 -10.59 -15.34
CA GLU A 213 -28.33 -11.23 -16.31
C GLU A 213 -29.69 -10.53 -16.36
N GLU A 214 -30.25 -10.13 -15.23
CA GLU A 214 -31.50 -9.36 -15.15
C GLU A 214 -31.38 -7.98 -15.81
N GLU A 215 -30.28 -7.27 -15.58
CA GLU A 215 -30.07 -5.92 -16.13
C GLU A 215 -29.75 -5.93 -17.63
N THR A 216 -28.95 -6.91 -18.07
CA THR A 216 -28.35 -6.88 -19.42
C THR A 216 -28.93 -7.92 -20.38
N GLY A 217 -29.62 -8.94 -19.86
CA GLY A 217 -30.04 -10.12 -20.63
C GLY A 217 -28.89 -11.03 -21.05
N VAL A 218 -27.67 -10.82 -20.53
CA VAL A 218 -26.46 -11.58 -20.88
C VAL A 218 -25.98 -12.36 -19.66
N ASN A 219 -25.77 -13.66 -19.83
CA ASN A 219 -25.24 -14.52 -18.78
C ASN A 219 -23.71 -14.34 -18.63
N VAL A 220 -23.30 -13.39 -17.80
CA VAL A 220 -21.90 -13.09 -17.46
C VAL A 220 -21.52 -13.85 -16.19
N LYS A 221 -20.45 -14.65 -16.24
CA LYS A 221 -20.00 -15.48 -15.11
C LYS A 221 -18.91 -14.81 -14.27
N LEU A 222 -18.94 -15.05 -12.96
CA LEU A 222 -17.93 -14.72 -11.96
C LEU A 222 -17.28 -16.00 -11.38
N PRO A 223 -16.43 -16.68 -12.17
CA PRO A 223 -15.85 -17.99 -11.82
C PRO A 223 -14.95 -17.95 -10.57
N LEU A 224 -15.19 -18.87 -9.63
CA LEU A 224 -14.42 -19.01 -8.38
C LEU A 224 -13.66 -20.35 -8.34
N ASP A 225 -12.34 -20.27 -8.12
CA ASP A 225 -11.41 -21.41 -7.97
C ASP A 225 -11.37 -22.38 -9.16
N ILE A 226 -11.50 -21.87 -10.39
CA ILE A 226 -11.45 -22.67 -11.62
C ILE A 226 -9.99 -22.88 -12.06
N LYS A 227 -9.54 -24.13 -11.99
CA LYS A 227 -8.19 -24.53 -12.40
C LYS A 227 -7.97 -24.38 -13.91
N ASN A 228 -6.74 -24.05 -14.29
CA ASN A 228 -6.27 -23.88 -15.67
C ASN A 228 -6.95 -22.71 -16.42
N SER A 229 -7.52 -21.75 -15.70
CA SER A 229 -7.95 -20.47 -16.27
C SER A 229 -6.75 -19.67 -16.76
N GLU A 230 -6.90 -18.86 -17.81
CA GLU A 230 -5.79 -18.03 -18.29
C GLU A 230 -5.40 -16.98 -17.23
N VAL A 231 -6.39 -16.33 -16.63
CA VAL A 231 -6.21 -15.22 -15.69
C VAL A 231 -6.67 -15.59 -14.29
N LEU A 232 -5.82 -15.35 -13.28
CA LEU A 232 -6.26 -15.11 -11.91
C LEU A 232 -6.52 -13.61 -11.75
N MET A 233 -7.77 -13.23 -11.54
CA MET A 233 -8.13 -11.86 -11.21
C MET A 233 -8.05 -11.67 -9.70
N VAL A 234 -7.23 -10.72 -9.24
CA VAL A 234 -7.09 -10.37 -7.83
C VAL A 234 -7.61 -8.96 -7.63
N THR A 235 -8.81 -8.85 -7.07
CA THR A 235 -9.49 -7.59 -6.82
C THR A 235 -9.31 -7.16 -5.35
N PRO A 236 -9.37 -5.86 -4.98
CA PRO A 236 -9.65 -5.50 -3.60
C PRO A 236 -10.96 -6.13 -3.13
N SER A 237 -10.97 -6.61 -1.90
CA SER A 237 -12.17 -7.20 -1.30
C SER A 237 -13.40 -6.26 -1.25
N ALA A 238 -13.19 -4.94 -1.30
CA ALA A 238 -14.24 -3.91 -1.40
C ALA A 238 -15.20 -4.19 -2.55
N ASP A 239 -14.67 -4.73 -3.65
CA ASP A 239 -15.41 -5.02 -4.87
C ASP A 239 -16.40 -6.19 -4.69
N PHE A 240 -16.39 -6.89 -3.54
CA PHE A 240 -17.36 -7.93 -3.22
C PHE A 240 -18.55 -7.45 -2.38
N PHE A 241 -18.57 -6.23 -1.83
CA PHE A 241 -19.65 -5.89 -0.88
C PHE A 241 -19.98 -4.41 -0.72
N ALA A 242 -19.14 -3.50 -1.21
CA ALA A 242 -19.34 -2.07 -0.99
C ALA A 242 -19.72 -1.39 -2.30
N GLU A 243 -20.87 -0.73 -2.37
CA GLU A 243 -21.13 0.22 -3.45
C GLU A 243 -20.27 1.49 -3.28
N PRO A 244 -19.73 2.07 -4.36
CA PRO A 244 -19.85 1.67 -5.77
C PRO A 244 -18.72 0.70 -6.23
N HIS A 245 -17.97 0.09 -5.31
CA HIS A 245 -16.85 -0.80 -5.65
C HIS A 245 -17.30 -2.09 -6.37
N ILE A 246 -18.52 -2.57 -6.10
CA ILE A 246 -19.13 -3.72 -6.80
C ILE A 246 -19.16 -3.51 -8.33
N ASP A 247 -19.41 -2.27 -8.78
CA ASP A 247 -19.39 -1.92 -10.21
C ASP A 247 -18.03 -2.22 -10.87
N GLY A 248 -16.94 -2.13 -10.09
CA GLY A 248 -15.60 -2.53 -10.53
C GLY A 248 -15.53 -4.00 -10.88
N LEU A 249 -16.01 -4.88 -9.99
CA LEU A 249 -16.04 -6.33 -10.22
C LEU A 249 -16.92 -6.70 -11.42
N ILE A 250 -18.12 -6.12 -11.49
CA ILE A 250 -19.04 -6.31 -12.62
C ILE A 250 -18.37 -5.88 -13.92
N GLY A 251 -17.69 -4.72 -13.91
CA GLY A 251 -16.91 -4.22 -15.04
C GLY A 251 -15.84 -5.20 -15.49
N TYR A 252 -15.08 -5.79 -14.57
CA TYR A 252 -14.07 -6.79 -14.91
C TYR A 252 -14.70 -8.04 -15.55
N ALA A 253 -15.78 -8.56 -14.95
CA ALA A 253 -16.48 -9.74 -15.45
C ALA A 253 -17.02 -9.54 -16.87
N LYS A 254 -17.62 -8.37 -17.14
CA LYS A 254 -18.10 -7.97 -18.47
C LYS A 254 -16.97 -7.90 -19.50
N VAL A 255 -15.81 -7.33 -19.14
CA VAL A 255 -14.62 -7.30 -20.01
C VAL A 255 -14.14 -8.71 -20.34
N PHE A 256 -14.00 -9.59 -19.33
CA PHE A 256 -13.55 -10.96 -19.57
C PHE A 256 -14.55 -11.75 -20.42
N HIS A 257 -15.84 -11.62 -20.15
CA HIS A 257 -16.91 -12.23 -20.95
C HIS A 257 -16.82 -11.81 -22.42
N GLN A 258 -16.74 -10.49 -22.69
CA GLN A 258 -16.66 -9.97 -24.04
C GLN A 258 -15.38 -10.43 -24.77
N SER A 259 -14.25 -10.47 -24.06
CA SER A 259 -12.96 -10.88 -24.63
C SER A 259 -12.83 -12.38 -24.89
N GLY A 260 -13.68 -13.21 -24.26
CA GLY A 260 -13.59 -14.67 -24.27
C GLY A 260 -12.39 -15.25 -23.51
N VAL A 261 -11.60 -14.43 -22.81
CA VAL A 261 -10.47 -14.90 -21.99
C VAL A 261 -10.99 -15.61 -20.75
N SER A 262 -10.55 -16.85 -20.53
CA SER A 262 -10.91 -17.59 -19.32
C SER A 262 -10.24 -16.99 -18.08
N TRP A 263 -11.01 -16.78 -17.03
CA TRP A 263 -10.53 -16.16 -15.81
C TRP A 263 -11.11 -16.84 -14.58
N THR A 264 -10.55 -16.55 -13.41
CA THR A 264 -11.09 -16.98 -12.13
C THR A 264 -10.69 -16.04 -10.99
N LEU A 265 -11.54 -15.94 -9.99
CA LEU A 265 -11.22 -15.45 -8.65
C LEU A 265 -10.69 -16.60 -7.80
N SER A 266 -10.01 -16.27 -6.70
CA SER A 266 -9.60 -17.26 -5.70
C SER A 266 -10.25 -16.98 -4.35
N SER A 267 -10.89 -17.99 -3.75
CA SER A 267 -11.42 -17.89 -2.39
C SER A 267 -10.30 -17.68 -1.37
N TYR A 268 -9.17 -18.37 -1.57
CA TYR A 268 -7.96 -18.24 -0.75
C TYR A 268 -7.29 -16.88 -0.89
N ALA A 269 -7.20 -16.34 -2.12
CA ALA A 269 -6.56 -15.06 -2.41
C ALA A 269 -7.53 -13.92 -2.77
N SER A 270 -8.67 -13.86 -2.08
CA SER A 270 -9.78 -12.89 -2.27
C SER A 270 -9.47 -11.46 -1.79
N GLU A 271 -8.22 -11.00 -1.95
CA GLU A 271 -7.79 -9.67 -1.56
C GLU A 271 -6.48 -9.30 -2.27
N ALA A 272 -6.49 -8.22 -3.05
CA ALA A 272 -5.28 -7.64 -3.61
C ALA A 272 -4.62 -6.61 -2.66
N ALA A 273 -5.45 -5.98 -1.83
CA ALA A 273 -5.09 -4.82 -1.04
C ALA A 273 -4.09 -5.21 0.07
N ASN A 274 -2.88 -4.65 0.00
CA ASN A 274 -1.81 -5.00 0.94
C ASN A 274 -1.61 -3.93 2.02
N PHE A 275 -2.17 -4.18 3.21
CA PHE A 275 -2.11 -3.25 4.33
C PHE A 275 -0.75 -3.25 5.06
N GLY A 276 0.13 -4.21 4.76
CA GLY A 276 1.50 -4.26 5.29
C GLY A 276 2.30 -3.00 4.93
N MET A 277 2.01 -2.42 3.76
CA MET A 277 2.56 -1.15 3.31
C MET A 277 2.24 0.00 4.28
N PHE A 278 1.02 0.05 4.83
CA PHE A 278 0.61 1.14 5.72
C PHE A 278 1.27 1.07 7.10
N ILE A 279 1.73 -0.10 7.53
CA ILE A 279 2.47 -0.25 8.79
C ILE A 279 3.99 -0.24 8.57
N GLY A 280 4.42 -0.26 7.31
CA GLY A 280 5.83 -0.26 6.90
C GLY A 280 6.55 -1.58 7.09
N ASN A 281 5.86 -2.64 7.51
CA ASN A 281 6.47 -3.94 7.78
C ASN A 281 6.51 -4.78 6.49
N TYR A 282 7.71 -4.98 5.95
CA TYR A 282 7.93 -5.73 4.71
C TYR A 282 7.64 -7.23 4.84
N ASP A 283 7.78 -7.82 6.03
CA ASP A 283 7.52 -9.25 6.24
C ASP A 283 6.01 -9.52 6.22
N VAL A 284 5.21 -8.64 6.83
CA VAL A 284 3.74 -8.70 6.73
C VAL A 284 3.28 -8.41 5.30
N MET A 285 3.90 -7.43 4.63
CA MET A 285 3.64 -7.17 3.21
C MET A 285 3.96 -8.40 2.34
N ARG A 286 5.05 -9.11 2.64
CA ARG A 286 5.45 -10.37 2.00
C ARG A 286 4.40 -11.45 2.20
N GLN A 287 3.94 -11.68 3.43
CA GLN A 287 2.91 -12.67 3.75
C GLN A 287 1.64 -12.48 2.92
N GLY A 288 1.14 -11.24 2.87
CA GLY A 288 -0.06 -10.90 2.08
C GLY A 288 0.10 -11.16 0.59
N ALA A 289 1.30 -10.96 0.04
CA ALA A 289 1.60 -11.20 -1.38
C ALA A 289 1.86 -12.69 -1.69
N LEU A 290 2.47 -13.45 -0.76
CA LEU A 290 2.71 -14.90 -0.93
C LEU A 290 1.42 -15.70 -1.07
N ARG A 291 0.32 -15.23 -0.48
CA ARG A 291 -1.03 -15.80 -0.66
C ARG A 291 -1.47 -15.78 -2.12
N ILE A 292 -1.25 -14.66 -2.82
CA ILE A 292 -1.55 -14.52 -4.25
C ILE A 292 -0.68 -15.47 -5.08
N ARG A 293 0.62 -15.55 -4.77
CA ARG A 293 1.53 -16.51 -5.42
C ARG A 293 1.03 -17.96 -5.25
N LYS A 294 0.60 -18.32 -4.05
CA LYS A 294 0.09 -19.67 -3.77
C LYS A 294 -1.16 -19.96 -4.61
N ALA A 295 -2.14 -19.05 -4.62
CA ALA A 295 -3.35 -19.21 -5.42
C ALA A 295 -3.05 -19.34 -6.92
N ALA A 296 -2.11 -18.53 -7.45
CA ALA A 296 -1.71 -18.62 -8.84
C ALA A 296 -1.10 -19.99 -9.20
N LEU A 297 -0.29 -20.56 -8.32
CA LEU A 297 0.28 -21.90 -8.49
C LEU A 297 -0.80 -23.00 -8.36
N ASP A 298 -1.64 -22.94 -7.32
CA ASP A 298 -2.66 -23.97 -7.06
C ASP A 298 -3.72 -24.05 -8.18
N LEU A 299 -4.09 -22.90 -8.75
CA LEU A 299 -5.05 -22.78 -9.83
C LEU A 299 -4.41 -22.95 -11.22
N ASN A 300 -3.07 -23.02 -11.30
CA ASN A 300 -2.31 -23.19 -12.53
C ASN A 300 -2.69 -22.16 -13.62
N VAL A 301 -2.75 -20.88 -13.25
CA VAL A 301 -3.08 -19.78 -14.17
C VAL A 301 -1.86 -19.31 -14.97
N LYS A 302 -2.10 -18.67 -16.11
CA LYS A 302 -1.02 -18.12 -16.95
C LYS A 302 -0.72 -16.65 -16.68
N ARG A 303 -1.66 -15.92 -16.07
CA ARG A 303 -1.57 -14.48 -15.83
C ARG A 303 -2.16 -14.15 -14.46
N VAL A 304 -1.56 -13.20 -13.77
CA VAL A 304 -2.12 -12.61 -12.53
C VAL A 304 -2.43 -11.15 -12.83
N VAL A 305 -3.72 -10.82 -12.82
CA VAL A 305 -4.22 -9.47 -13.10
C VAL A 305 -4.71 -8.85 -11.80
N VAL A 306 -4.30 -7.61 -11.54
CA VAL A 306 -4.67 -6.84 -10.35
C VAL A 306 -5.76 -5.83 -10.72
N GLY A 307 -6.83 -5.80 -9.94
CA GLY A 307 -7.91 -4.82 -10.05
C GLY A 307 -7.56 -3.44 -9.50
N GLU A 308 -8.53 -2.54 -9.52
CA GLU A 308 -8.39 -1.15 -9.09
C GLU A 308 -8.19 -1.03 -7.58
N CYS A 309 -6.94 -0.97 -7.13
CA CYS A 309 -6.62 -0.62 -5.75
C CYS A 309 -5.23 -0.02 -5.67
N GLY A 310 -5.14 1.26 -5.27
CA GLY A 310 -3.88 2.01 -5.33
C GLY A 310 -2.72 1.37 -4.55
N HIS A 311 -3.01 0.75 -3.40
CA HIS A 311 -1.98 0.07 -2.61
C HIS A 311 -1.75 -1.39 -3.05
N ALA A 312 -2.74 -2.07 -3.64
CA ALA A 312 -2.50 -3.34 -4.33
C ALA A 312 -1.56 -3.14 -5.52
N TRP A 313 -1.89 -2.19 -6.39
CA TRP A 313 -1.08 -1.79 -7.55
C TRP A 313 0.34 -1.41 -7.12
N ARG A 314 0.47 -0.55 -6.11
CA ARG A 314 1.80 -0.15 -5.61
C ARG A 314 2.60 -1.35 -5.16
N VAL A 315 2.02 -2.25 -4.38
CA VAL A 315 2.76 -3.42 -3.89
C VAL A 315 3.08 -4.39 -5.01
N ALA A 316 2.17 -4.56 -5.97
CA ALA A 316 2.39 -5.36 -7.15
C ALA A 316 3.60 -4.87 -7.96
N TYR A 317 3.56 -3.63 -8.44
CA TYR A 317 4.57 -3.11 -9.38
C TYR A 317 5.91 -2.83 -8.73
N SER A 318 5.92 -2.58 -7.42
CA SER A 318 7.13 -2.05 -6.75
C SER A 318 7.79 -3.05 -5.82
N PHE A 319 7.06 -4.06 -5.38
CA PHE A 319 7.56 -4.97 -4.35
C PHE A 319 7.38 -6.45 -4.69
N TRP A 320 6.41 -6.88 -5.51
CA TRP A 320 6.19 -8.33 -5.74
C TRP A 320 7.41 -9.06 -6.29
N ASN A 321 8.20 -8.46 -7.19
CA ASN A 321 9.42 -9.10 -7.70
C ASN A 321 10.38 -9.47 -6.56
N THR A 322 10.51 -8.62 -5.55
CA THR A 322 11.36 -8.85 -4.37
C THR A 322 10.67 -9.69 -3.30
N LEU A 323 9.36 -9.51 -3.09
CA LEU A 323 8.61 -10.15 -2.01
C LEU A 323 8.18 -11.57 -2.34
N THR A 324 7.82 -11.85 -3.58
CA THR A 324 7.19 -13.13 -3.96
C THR A 324 7.82 -13.77 -5.17
N GLY A 325 8.58 -13.02 -5.97
CA GLY A 325 9.05 -13.47 -7.27
C GLY A 325 7.91 -13.65 -8.28
N LEU A 326 6.78 -12.94 -8.09
CA LEU A 326 5.63 -12.95 -9.01
C LEU A 326 5.94 -12.30 -10.36
N GLY A 327 6.94 -11.43 -10.45
CA GLY A 327 7.55 -11.04 -11.71
C GLY A 327 8.99 -11.56 -11.80
N SER A 328 9.85 -10.86 -12.54
CA SER A 328 11.24 -11.31 -12.77
C SER A 328 12.14 -11.17 -11.54
N GLY A 329 12.95 -12.18 -11.24
CA GLY A 329 14.11 -12.05 -10.34
C GLY A 329 14.03 -12.81 -9.00
N GLY A 330 12.96 -13.54 -8.73
CA GLY A 330 12.93 -14.49 -7.61
C GLY A 330 13.68 -15.78 -7.96
N SER A 331 14.49 -16.31 -7.04
CA SER A 331 15.34 -17.48 -7.27
C SER A 331 14.95 -18.72 -6.46
N ASP A 332 13.96 -18.63 -5.57
CA ASP A 332 13.43 -19.81 -4.87
C ASP A 332 12.60 -20.70 -5.80
N GLU A 333 12.48 -21.98 -5.44
CA GLU A 333 11.78 -23.00 -6.21
C GLU A 333 10.38 -22.55 -6.68
N TYR A 334 9.62 -21.91 -5.79
CA TYR A 334 8.26 -21.45 -6.09
C TYR A 334 8.23 -20.24 -7.03
N SER A 335 9.19 -19.33 -6.90
CA SER A 335 9.35 -18.20 -7.83
C SER A 335 9.72 -18.69 -9.23
N LEU A 336 10.62 -19.66 -9.35
CA LEU A 336 11.00 -20.25 -10.63
C LEU A 336 9.84 -21.02 -11.27
N LYS A 337 9.11 -21.83 -10.48
CA LYS A 337 7.90 -22.50 -10.94
C LYS A 337 6.89 -21.52 -11.51
N LEU A 338 6.64 -20.42 -10.78
CA LEU A 338 5.68 -19.42 -11.20
C LEU A 338 6.15 -18.65 -12.44
N GLN A 339 7.42 -18.24 -12.50
CA GLN A 339 7.99 -17.56 -13.67
C GLN A 339 7.92 -18.42 -14.94
N ASN A 340 8.07 -19.75 -14.81
CA ASN A 340 7.90 -20.68 -15.93
C ASN A 340 6.42 -20.94 -16.29
N GLN A 341 5.51 -20.78 -15.32
CA GLN A 341 4.07 -20.98 -15.50
C GLN A 341 3.40 -19.76 -16.16
N LEU A 342 3.82 -18.55 -15.78
CA LEU A 342 3.23 -17.32 -16.26
C LEU A 342 3.68 -16.98 -17.70
N ASP A 343 2.75 -16.52 -18.53
CA ASP A 343 3.02 -16.19 -19.92
C ASP A 343 3.88 -14.93 -20.03
N SER A 344 5.13 -15.11 -20.47
CA SER A 344 6.12 -14.04 -20.64
C SER A 344 5.78 -13.01 -21.72
N ASN A 345 4.77 -13.27 -22.56
CA ASN A 345 4.29 -12.30 -23.54
C ASN A 345 3.50 -11.15 -22.92
N TYR A 346 3.12 -11.27 -21.64
CA TYR A 346 2.35 -10.25 -20.92
C TYR A 346 3.13 -9.70 -19.71
N PRO A 347 2.83 -8.47 -19.26
CA PRO A 347 3.39 -7.91 -18.03
C PRO A 347 3.13 -8.81 -16.81
N GLN A 348 4.11 -8.90 -15.91
CA GLN A 348 4.02 -9.67 -14.66
C GLN A 348 4.59 -8.83 -13.52
N PRO A 349 3.75 -8.24 -12.64
CA PRO A 349 2.28 -8.27 -12.67
C PRO A 349 1.65 -7.47 -13.81
N GLN A 350 0.36 -7.68 -14.07
CA GLN A 350 -0.45 -6.88 -14.99
C GLN A 350 -1.62 -6.22 -14.25
N HIS A 351 -1.95 -4.98 -14.61
CA HIS A 351 -3.13 -4.30 -14.10
C HIS A 351 -4.31 -4.45 -15.07
N MET A 352 -5.55 -4.40 -14.57
CA MET A 352 -6.74 -4.55 -15.41
C MET A 352 -6.80 -3.51 -16.54
N ILE A 353 -6.40 -2.27 -16.29
CA ILE A 353 -6.32 -1.24 -17.35
C ILE A 353 -5.32 -1.64 -18.44
N GLU A 354 -4.17 -2.23 -18.10
CA GLU A 354 -3.20 -2.68 -19.10
C GLU A 354 -3.73 -3.87 -19.90
N PHE A 355 -4.47 -4.78 -19.24
CA PHE A 355 -5.17 -5.87 -19.89
C PHE A 355 -6.18 -5.33 -20.91
N THR A 356 -7.06 -4.41 -20.50
CA THR A 356 -8.08 -3.83 -21.39
C THR A 356 -7.45 -2.99 -22.50
N TYR A 357 -6.41 -2.22 -22.20
CA TYR A 357 -5.70 -1.44 -23.22
C TYR A 357 -5.09 -2.35 -24.30
N ASP A 358 -4.46 -3.45 -23.91
CA ASP A 358 -3.91 -4.45 -24.83
C ASP A 358 -4.99 -5.17 -25.66
N LEU A 359 -6.21 -5.37 -25.14
CA LEU A 359 -7.35 -5.84 -25.94
C LEU A 359 -7.77 -4.80 -26.99
N ILE A 360 -7.90 -3.53 -26.58
CA ILE A 360 -8.26 -2.43 -27.49
C ILE A 360 -7.22 -2.30 -28.62
N GLN A 361 -5.92 -2.40 -28.31
CA GLN A 361 -4.86 -2.36 -29.33
C GLN A 361 -4.94 -3.53 -30.32
N ARG A 362 -5.57 -4.64 -29.94
CA ARG A 362 -5.77 -5.84 -30.75
C ARG A 362 -7.15 -5.91 -31.41
N ASP A 363 -7.97 -4.86 -31.26
CA ASP A 363 -9.35 -4.78 -31.75
C ASP A 363 -10.23 -5.96 -31.27
N LYS A 364 -10.11 -6.29 -29.97
CA LYS A 364 -10.80 -7.39 -29.30
C LYS A 364 -11.74 -6.94 -28.19
#